data_AF-A0A522RLD7-F1
#
_entry.id   AF-A0A522RLD7-F1
#
_cell.length_a   1.000
_cell.length_b   1.000
_cell.length_c   1.000
_cell.angle_alpha   90.00
_cell.angle_beta   90.00
_cell.angle_gamma   90.00
#
_symmetry.space_group_name_H-M   'P 1'
#
loop_
_entity.id
_entity.type
_entity.pdbx_description
1 polymer ?
#
loop_
_entity_poly.entity_id
_entity_poly.type
_entity_poly.pdbx_seq_one_letter_code
_entity_poly.pdbx_strand_id
1 'polypeptide(L)'
;MRKPPNARLVLLVACLLPGMGHVMTGRMQRGLAFAFFTLVFMVLTYLTTTPDQSFLGRHAGGLFIWALSLPDAYRRARIDQVTYEREHGEFA
;
A
#
# COMPACT_ATOMS: atom_id res chain seq x y z
N MET A 1 10.70 -9.40 -20.24
CA MET A 1 10.06 -8.47 -19.28
C MET A 1 10.99 -8.27 -18.08
N ARG A 2 10.97 -7.11 -17.41
CA ARG A 2 11.88 -6.86 -16.27
C ARG A 2 11.41 -7.67 -15.06
N LYS A 3 12.33 -8.30 -14.33
CA LYS A 3 12.01 -9.13 -13.17
C LYS A 3 11.17 -8.33 -12.15
N PRO A 4 10.01 -8.85 -11.72
CA PRO A 4 9.16 -8.15 -10.77
C PRO A 4 9.85 -8.01 -9.40
N PRO A 5 9.59 -6.91 -8.67
CA PRO A 5 10.16 -6.69 -7.34
C PRO A 5 9.73 -7.79 -6.36
N ASN A 6 10.55 -8.02 -5.33
CA ASN A 6 10.22 -8.99 -4.29
C ASN A 6 8.96 -8.53 -3.52
N ALA A 7 7.91 -9.35 -3.51
CA ALA A 7 6.65 -8.98 -2.83
C ALA A 7 6.81 -8.69 -1.33
N ARG A 8 7.77 -9.33 -0.64
CA ARG A 8 8.07 -9.02 0.77
C ARG A 8 8.69 -7.64 0.92
N LEU A 9 9.53 -7.22 -0.01
CA LEU A 9 10.10 -5.88 -0.01
C LEU A 9 9.03 -4.82 -0.30
N VAL A 10 8.11 -5.10 -1.22
CA VAL A 10 6.96 -4.23 -1.50
C VAL A 10 6.09 -4.06 -0.25
N LEU A 11 5.84 -5.15 0.49
CA LEU A 11 5.12 -5.10 1.76
C LEU A 11 5.84 -4.24 2.80
N LEU A 12 7.16 -4.43 2.99
CA LEU A 12 7.94 -3.61 3.92
C LEU A 12 7.86 -2.13 3.58
N VAL A 13 7.95 -1.76 2.30
CA VAL A 13 7.84 -0.35 1.89
C VAL A 13 6.42 0.18 2.08
N ALA A 14 5.39 -0.62 1.81
CA ALA A 14 4.00 -0.25 2.08
C ALA A 14 3.73 -0.05 3.59
N CYS A 15 4.43 -0.77 4.47
CA CYS A 15 4.38 -0.57 5.92
C CYS A 15 5.07 0.71 6.39
N LEU A 16 6.04 1.24 5.64
CA LEU A 16 6.75 2.47 6.02
C LEU A 16 6.06 3.72 5.51
N LEU A 17 5.54 3.67 4.28
CA LEU A 17 4.98 4.82 3.60
C LEU A 17 3.69 4.45 2.86
N PRO A 18 2.56 5.15 3.13
CA PRO A 18 1.31 4.87 2.43
C PRO A 18 1.49 5.10 0.93
N GLY A 19 1.07 4.12 0.12
CA GLY A 19 1.11 4.20 -1.34
C GLY A 19 2.45 3.88 -2.00
N MET A 20 3.57 3.84 -1.27
CA MET A 20 4.89 3.60 -1.89
C MET A 20 5.08 2.17 -2.40
N GLY A 21 4.40 1.18 -1.80
CA GLY A 21 4.39 -0.19 -2.33
C GLY A 21 3.86 -0.26 -3.77
N HIS A 22 2.86 0.55 -4.13
CA HIS A 22 2.33 0.61 -5.48
C HIS A 22 3.30 1.27 -6.46
N VAL A 23 4.01 2.31 -6.02
CA VAL A 23 5.06 2.98 -6.83
C VAL A 23 6.16 1.98 -7.21
N MET A 24 6.61 1.14 -6.27
CA MET A 24 7.60 0.10 -6.55
C MET A 24 7.16 -0.93 -7.59
N THR A 25 5.86 -1.19 -7.68
CA THR A 25 5.29 -2.12 -8.67
C THR A 25 4.94 -1.44 -10.00
N GLY A 26 5.32 -0.17 -10.20
CA GLY A 26 5.01 0.59 -11.41
C GLY A 26 3.59 1.16 -11.48
N ARG A 27 2.82 1.07 -10.38
CA ARG A 27 1.41 1.49 -10.31
C ARG A 27 1.24 2.82 -9.60
N MET A 28 1.90 3.85 -10.11
CA MET A 28 2.01 5.17 -9.49
C MET A 28 0.65 5.82 -9.15
N GLN A 29 -0.32 5.76 -10.07
CA GLN A 29 -1.67 6.32 -9.86
C GLN A 29 -2.35 5.79 -8.59
N ARG A 30 -2.24 4.47 -8.35
CA ARG A 30 -2.82 3.86 -7.15
C ARG A 30 -2.05 4.22 -5.88
N GLY A 31 -0.72 4.31 -5.99
CA GLY A 31 0.12 4.74 -4.87
C GLY A 31 -0.21 6.16 -4.41
N LEU A 32 -0.32 7.09 -5.37
CA LEU A 32 -0.70 8.47 -5.08
C LEU A 32 -2.10 8.55 -4.48
N ALA A 33 -3.07 7.79 -5.00
CA ALA A 33 -4.41 7.73 -4.44
C ALA A 33 -4.40 7.27 -2.97
N PHE A 34 -3.70 6.18 -2.64
CA PHE A 34 -3.60 5.72 -1.25
C PHE A 34 -2.91 6.73 -0.34
N ALA A 35 -1.81 7.34 -0.80
CA ALA A 35 -1.11 8.37 -0.04
C ALA A 35 -2.02 9.58 0.24
N PHE A 36 -2.71 10.07 -0.80
CA PHE A 36 -3.61 11.20 -0.72
C PHE A 36 -4.80 10.91 0.20
N PHE A 37 -5.52 9.80 -0.01
CA PHE A 37 -6.66 9.45 0.83
C PHE A 37 -6.26 9.16 2.27
N THR A 38 -5.11 8.52 2.51
CA THR A 38 -4.57 8.33 3.87
C THR A 38 -4.40 9.68 4.55
N LEU A 39 -3.73 10.63 3.90
CA LEU A 39 -3.49 11.96 4.47
C LEU A 39 -4.79 12.73 4.72
N VAL A 40 -5.68 12.76 3.72
CA VAL A 40 -6.98 13.45 3.83
C VAL A 40 -7.82 12.86 4.96
N PHE A 41 -7.97 11.54 5.03
CA PHE A 41 -8.75 10.91 6.10
C PHE A 41 -8.08 11.02 7.46
N MET A 42 -6.75 11.06 7.53
CA MET A 42 -6.03 11.29 8.77
C MET A 42 -6.35 12.68 9.33
N VAL A 43 -6.33 13.71 8.47
CA VAL A 43 -6.71 15.08 8.83
C VAL A 43 -8.21 15.19 9.14
N LEU A 44 -9.08 14.63 8.31
CA LEU A 44 -10.53 14.67 8.53
C LEU A 44 -10.90 14.03 9.87
N THR A 45 -10.37 12.84 10.15
CA THR A 45 -10.62 12.16 11.43
C THR A 45 -10.11 13.01 12.59
N TYR A 46 -8.93 13.62 12.45
CA TYR A 46 -8.37 14.47 13.49
C TYR A 46 -9.27 15.68 13.80
N LEU A 47 -9.84 16.31 12.76
CA LEU A 47 -10.74 17.46 12.88
C LEU A 47 -12.11 17.10 13.46
N THR A 48 -12.62 15.90 13.21
CA THR A 48 -13.93 15.45 13.72
C THR A 48 -13.87 14.83 15.11
N THR A 49 -12.67 14.67 15.67
CA THR A 49 -12.47 13.95 16.94
C THR A 49 -12.11 14.91 18.08
N THR A 50 -12.56 14.60 19.29
CA THR A 50 -12.25 15.38 20.50
C THR A 50 -10.90 15.00 21.12
N PRO A 51 -10.32 15.87 21.98
CA PRO A 51 -9.07 15.57 22.69
C PRO A 51 -9.15 14.37 23.63
N ASP A 52 -10.35 14.00 24.11
CA ASP A 52 -10.57 12.84 24.99
C ASP A 52 -10.35 11.49 24.29
N GLN A 53 -10.32 11.49 22.96
CA GLN A 53 -10.09 10.28 22.19
C GLN A 53 -8.59 9.99 22.05
N SER A 54 -8.27 8.70 22.07
CA SER A 54 -6.90 8.22 21.90
C SER A 54 -6.26 8.70 20.58
N PHE A 55 -4.93 8.76 20.56
CA PHE A 55 -4.18 9.12 19.35
C PHE A 55 -4.56 8.26 18.13
N LEU A 56 -4.79 6.95 18.33
CA LEU A 56 -5.24 6.04 17.28
C LEU A 56 -6.66 6.39 16.81
N GLY A 57 -7.57 6.71 17.72
CA GLY A 57 -8.93 7.13 17.40
C GLY A 57 -8.97 8.41 16.55
N ARG A 58 -8.14 9.39 16.92
CA ARG A 58 -8.02 10.67 16.18
C ARG A 58 -7.46 10.53 14.77
N HIS A 59 -6.81 9.40 14.44
CA HIS A 59 -6.25 9.15 13.12
C HIS A 59 -6.84 7.89 12.44
N ALA A 60 -7.93 7.34 12.98
CA ALA A 60 -8.47 6.06 12.58
C ALA A 60 -8.78 5.97 11.08
N GLY A 61 -9.34 7.03 10.48
CA GLY A 61 -9.63 7.04 9.04
C GLY A 61 -8.38 6.90 8.17
N GLY A 62 -7.32 7.65 8.48
CA GLY A 62 -6.06 7.56 7.75
C GLY A 62 -5.39 6.20 7.93
N LEU A 63 -5.31 5.73 9.18
CA LEU A 63 -4.74 4.42 9.52
C LEU A 63 -5.52 3.27 8.86
N PHE A 64 -6.83 3.38 8.74
CA PHE A 64 -7.67 2.40 8.06
C PHE A 64 -7.33 2.32 6.57
N ILE A 65 -7.24 3.46 5.88
CA ILE A 65 -6.88 3.49 4.46
C ILE A 65 -5.45 2.99 4.24
N TRP A 66 -4.52 3.36 5.12
CA TRP A 66 -3.16 2.86 5.08
C TRP A 66 -3.12 1.33 5.26
N ALA A 67 -3.89 0.79 6.20
CA ALA A 67 -4.02 -0.63 6.42
C ALA A 67 -4.56 -1.37 5.19
N LEU A 68 -5.54 -0.80 4.48
CA LEU A 68 -6.07 -1.36 3.23
C LEU A 68 -5.03 -1.37 2.10
N SER A 69 -4.09 -0.43 2.10
CA SER A 69 -3.04 -0.35 1.07
C SER A 69 -2.05 -1.53 1.12
N LEU A 70 -1.81 -2.10 2.31
CA LEU A 70 -0.86 -3.18 2.56
C LEU A 70 -1.18 -4.47 1.80
N PRO A 71 -2.35 -5.13 2.01
CA PRO A 71 -2.70 -6.34 1.30
C PRO A 71 -2.88 -6.09 -0.20
N ASP A 72 -3.34 -4.89 -0.59
CA ASP A 72 -3.51 -4.51 -2.00
C ASP A 72 -2.16 -4.41 -2.74
N ALA A 73 -1.14 -3.79 -2.12
CA ALA A 73 0.21 -3.72 -2.67
C ALA A 73 0.87 -5.10 -2.73
N TYR A 74 0.80 -5.87 -1.64
CA TYR A 74 1.39 -7.21 -1.56
C TYR A 74 0.76 -8.18 -2.58
N ARG A 75 -0.57 -8.22 -2.66
CA ARG A 75 -1.29 -9.11 -3.57
C ARG A 75 -0.89 -8.86 -5.01
N ARG A 76 -0.75 -7.60 -5.42
CA ARG A 76 -0.30 -7.27 -6.79
C ARG A 76 1.14 -7.68 -7.04
N ALA A 77 2.04 -7.40 -6.11
CA ALA A 77 3.43 -7.82 -6.25
C ALA A 77 3.55 -9.35 -6.36
N ARG A 78 2.73 -10.11 -5.62
CA ARG A 78 2.67 -11.58 -5.73
C ARG A 78 2.11 -12.05 -7.07
N ILE A 79 1.06 -11.41 -7.57
CA ILE A 79 0.52 -11.73 -8.91
C ILE A 79 1.60 -11.51 -9.98
N ASP A 80 2.31 -10.38 -9.94
CA ASP A 80 3.38 -10.08 -10.89
C ASP A 80 4.51 -11.13 -10.83
N GLN A 81 4.87 -11.58 -9.63
CA GLN A 81 5.86 -12.67 -9.43
C GLN A 81 5.39 -13.99 -10.03
N VAL A 82 4.16 -14.42 -9.74
CA VAL A 82 3.62 -15.69 -10.24
C VAL A 82 3.49 -15.66 -11.77
N THR A 83 3.08 -14.54 -12.37
CA THR A 83 3.02 -14.39 -13.82
C THR A 83 4.41 -14.50 -14.44
N TYR A 84 5.41 -13.83 -13.86
CA TYR A 84 6.80 -13.92 -14.34
C TYR A 84 7.37 -15.35 -14.24
N GLU A 85 7.10 -16.05 -13.14
CA GLU A 85 7.51 -17.45 -12.93
C GLU A 85 6.87 -18.39 -13.96
N ARG A 86 5.59 -18.19 -14.31
CA ARG A 86 4.92 -18.98 -15.35
C ARG A 86 5.54 -18.77 -16.73
N GLU A 87 5.75 -17.52 -17.12
CA GLU A 87 6.31 -17.17 -18.43
C GLU A 87 7.76 -17.65 -18.63
N HIS A 88 8.57 -17.71 -17.56
CA HIS A 88 9.98 -18.12 -17.65
C HIS A 88 10.21 -19.57 -17.20
N GLY A 89 9.23 -20.20 -16.54
CA GLY A 89 9.27 -21.58 -16.08
C GLY A 89 8.80 -22.61 -17.12
N GLU A 90 8.01 -22.21 -18.14
CA GLU A 90 7.63 -23.08 -19.26
C GLU A 90 8.75 -23.30 -20.31
N PHE A 91 9.92 -22.68 -20.15
CA PHE A 91 11.06 -22.81 -21.07
C PHE A 91 12.32 -23.42 -20.43
N ALA A 92 12.21 -24.07 -19.27
CA ALA A 92 13.28 -24.81 -18.60
C ALA A 92 12.93 -26.29 -18.51
#